data_AF-A0A2T4JSK2-F1
#
_entry.id   AF-A0A2T4JSK2-F1
#
_cell.length_a   1.000
_cell.length_b   1.000
_cell.length_c   1.000
_cell.angle_alpha   90.00
_cell.angle_beta   90.00
_cell.angle_gamma   90.00
#
_symmetry.space_group_name_H-M   'P 1'
#
loop_
_entity.id
_entity.type
_entity.pdbx_description
1 polymer ?
#
loop_
_entity_poly.entity_id
_entity_poly.type
_entity_poly.pdbx_seq_one_letter_code
_entity_poly.pdbx_strand_id
1 'polypeptide(L)'
;MNKGVIISGIGHLGLILWALFGGYFLTPDHAPEVAVTSVSLMSSAEFDAMSAAVPTAPAPAEQPAEPAPAPEAVAPAEPEPAPEAQPVEETPPPVELAEPQPAPEPDTAPDVTEIAPIPRPEIAETPEPVAPVAEVEQPI
;
A
#
# COMPACT_ATOMS: atom_id res chain seq x y z
N MET A 1 35.74 7.42 -34.63
CA MET A 1 35.78 8.43 -33.55
C MET A 1 34.89 7.95 -32.42
N ASN A 2 35.47 7.55 -31.29
CA ASN A 2 34.79 6.82 -30.19
C ASN A 2 33.92 7.73 -29.30
N LYS A 3 33.24 8.72 -29.91
CA LYS A 3 32.47 9.76 -29.20
C LYS A 3 31.40 9.13 -28.30
N GLY A 4 30.75 8.06 -28.76
CA GLY A 4 29.76 7.33 -27.96
C GLY A 4 30.34 6.72 -26.69
N VAL A 5 31.54 6.11 -26.78
CA VAL A 5 32.24 5.54 -25.62
C VAL A 5 32.70 6.64 -24.65
N ILE A 6 33.18 7.77 -25.17
CA ILE A 6 33.60 8.90 -24.34
C ILE A 6 32.41 9.53 -23.60
N ILE A 7 31.30 9.78 -24.30
CA ILE A 7 30.09 10.36 -23.71
C ILE A 7 29.50 9.39 -22.67
N SER A 8 29.45 8.11 -23.00
CA SER A 8 28.99 7.07 -22.07
C SER A 8 29.89 6.99 -20.83
N GLY A 9 31.21 7.02 -21.02
CA GLY A 9 32.18 7.01 -19.92
C GLY A 9 32.04 8.23 -19.01
N ILE A 10 31.87 9.42 -19.57
CA ILE A 10 31.65 10.65 -18.78
C ILE A 10 30.32 10.57 -18.02
N GLY A 11 29.25 10.08 -18.64
CA GLY A 11 27.95 9.91 -18.00
C GLY A 11 28.02 8.94 -16.81
N HIS A 12 28.67 7.79 -16.99
CA HIS A 12 28.85 6.81 -15.92
C HIS A 12 29.73 7.35 -14.79
N LEU A 13 30.85 8.00 -15.12
CA LEU A 13 31.72 8.59 -14.13
C LEU A 13 30.97 9.68 -13.33
N GLY A 14 30.17 10.50 -14.01
CA GLY A 14 29.30 11.49 -13.39
C GLY A 14 28.27 10.86 -12.44
N LEU A 15 27.60 9.79 -12.86
CA LEU A 15 26.64 9.05 -12.01
C LEU A 15 27.30 8.43 -10.78
N ILE A 16 28.49 7.84 -10.93
CA ILE A 16 29.24 7.23 -9.82
C ILE A 16 29.66 8.32 -8.81
N LEU A 17 30.22 9.43 -9.28
CA LEU A 17 30.56 10.55 -8.41
C LEU A 17 29.30 11.11 -7.73
N TRP A 18 28.20 11.25 -8.45
CA TRP A 18 26.94 11.71 -7.89
C TRP A 18 26.40 10.75 -6.82
N ALA A 19 26.49 9.44 -6.99
CA ALA A 19 26.06 8.48 -5.97
C ALA A 19 26.93 8.55 -4.69
N LEU A 20 28.25 8.74 -4.84
CA LEU A 20 29.18 8.81 -3.71
C LEU A 20 29.03 10.10 -2.89
N PHE A 21 28.83 11.24 -3.55
CA PHE A 21 28.79 12.55 -2.90
C PHE A 21 27.37 13.11 -2.74
N GLY A 22 26.43 12.70 -3.58
CA GLY A 22 25.05 13.18 -3.58
C GLY A 22 24.32 12.86 -2.29
N GLY A 23 24.58 11.69 -1.68
CA GLY A 23 24.05 11.38 -0.34
C GLY A 23 24.47 12.40 0.72
N TYR A 24 25.71 12.90 0.68
CA TYR A 24 26.19 13.90 1.64
C TYR A 24 25.57 15.29 1.42
N PHE A 25 25.32 15.69 0.16
CA PHE A 25 24.73 16.99 -0.17
C PHE A 25 23.20 17.02 -0.14
N LEU A 26 22.54 15.88 -0.33
CA LEU A 26 21.08 15.75 -0.39
C LEU A 26 20.48 15.14 0.88
N THR A 27 21.30 14.68 1.84
CA THR A 27 20.79 14.25 3.15
C THR A 27 20.24 15.46 3.89
N PRO A 28 18.95 15.48 4.24
CA PRO A 28 18.42 16.50 5.12
C PRO A 28 19.12 16.40 6.48
N ASP A 29 19.60 17.53 7.02
CA ASP A 29 20.25 17.58 8.35
C ASP A 29 19.37 16.98 9.46
N HIS A 30 18.05 17.02 9.27
CA HIS A 30 17.07 16.51 10.22
C HIS A 30 16.11 15.61 9.46
N ALA A 31 16.17 14.31 9.73
CA ALA A 31 15.09 13.41 9.35
C ALA A 31 13.82 13.87 10.08
N PRO A 32 12.66 13.95 9.39
CA PRO A 32 11.42 14.28 10.06
C PRO A 32 11.18 13.26 11.17
N GLU A 33 10.86 13.76 12.37
CA GLU A 33 10.50 12.87 13.47
C GLU A 33 9.32 12.01 13.05
N VAL A 34 9.44 10.70 13.26
CA VAL A 34 8.34 9.78 12.98
C VAL A 34 7.23 10.09 13.97
N ALA A 35 6.08 10.55 13.45
CA ALA A 35 4.89 10.81 14.26
C ALA A 35 4.39 9.48 14.86
N VAL A 36 4.66 9.29 16.15
CA VAL A 36 4.19 8.13 16.91
C VAL A 36 2.86 8.48 17.59
N THR A 37 1.82 7.73 17.29
CA THR A 37 0.53 7.84 17.99
C THR A 37 0.51 6.83 19.14
N SER A 38 0.38 7.32 20.37
CA SER A 38 0.18 6.46 21.53
C SER A 38 -1.25 5.89 21.52
N VAL A 39 -1.37 4.58 21.31
CA VAL A 39 -2.64 3.87 21.41
C VAL A 39 -2.60 3.02 22.67
N SER A 40 -3.55 3.25 23.58
CA SER A 40 -3.80 2.38 24.73
C SER A 40 -4.70 1.23 24.32
N LEU A 41 -4.31 -0.01 24.66
CA LEU A 41 -5.16 -1.18 24.48
C LEU A 41 -6.16 -1.24 25.64
N MET A 42 -7.44 -1.37 25.30
CA MET A 42 -8.53 -1.50 26.27
C MET A 42 -9.12 -2.91 26.18
N SER A 43 -9.51 -3.48 27.33
CA SER A 43 -10.18 -4.79 27.38
C SER A 43 -11.60 -4.71 26.80
N SER A 44 -12.12 -5.82 26.29
CA SER A 44 -13.49 -5.87 25.74
C SER A 44 -14.55 -5.53 26.79
N ALA A 45 -14.34 -5.94 28.05
CA ALA A 45 -15.25 -5.64 29.15
C ALA A 45 -15.32 -4.13 29.46
N GLU A 46 -14.17 -3.45 29.37
CA GLU A 46 -14.07 -2.01 29.63
C GLU A 46 -14.68 -1.18 28.47
N PHE A 47 -14.56 -1.67 27.24
CA PHE A 47 -15.29 -1.11 26.08
C PHE A 47 -16.81 -1.25 26.23
N ASP A 48 -17.29 -2.42 26.65
CA ASP A 48 -18.72 -2.70 26.82
C ASP A 48 -19.33 -1.85 27.94
N ALA A 49 -18.62 -1.70 29.05
CA ALA A 49 -19.02 -0.82 30.15
C ALA A 49 -19.17 0.65 29.71
N MET A 50 -18.25 1.17 28.88
CA MET A 50 -18.38 2.52 28.33
C MET A 50 -19.49 2.63 27.30
N SER A 51 -19.68 1.61 26.46
CA SER A 51 -20.74 1.59 25.43
C SER A 51 -22.14 1.55 26.05
N ALA A 52 -22.32 0.76 27.11
CA ALA A 52 -23.55 0.67 27.87
C ALA A 52 -23.85 1.95 28.67
N ALA A 53 -22.83 2.73 29.01
CA ALA A 53 -22.98 4.01 29.70
C ALA A 53 -23.43 5.16 28.77
N VAL A 54 -23.41 4.96 27.45
CA VAL A 54 -23.88 5.98 26.49
C VAL A 54 -25.41 6.05 26.55
N PRO A 55 -26.00 7.24 26.80
CA PRO A 55 -27.45 7.40 26.72
C PRO A 55 -27.94 7.10 25.30
N THR A 56 -28.97 6.26 25.18
CA THR A 56 -29.65 6.02 23.89
C THR A 56 -30.12 7.35 23.30
N ALA A 57 -29.59 7.68 22.12
CA ALA A 57 -30.09 8.80 21.35
C ALA A 57 -31.57 8.55 20.96
N PRO A 58 -32.43 9.58 20.96
CA PRO A 58 -33.79 9.45 20.48
C PRO A 58 -33.80 8.95 19.04
N ALA A 59 -34.79 8.11 18.70
CA ALA A 59 -34.95 7.59 17.35
C ALA A 59 -34.92 8.73 16.32
N PRO A 60 -34.16 8.60 15.21
CA PRO A 60 -34.18 9.58 14.14
C PRO A 60 -35.63 9.83 13.72
N ALA A 61 -36.05 11.09 13.72
CA ALA A 61 -37.33 11.46 13.14
C ALA A 61 -37.32 11.02 11.66
N GLU A 62 -38.43 10.46 11.18
CA GLU A 62 -38.56 10.09 9.76
C GLU A 62 -38.21 11.30 8.89
N GLN A 63 -37.05 11.22 8.23
CA GLN A 63 -36.59 12.27 7.34
C GLN A 63 -37.49 12.23 6.09
N PRO A 64 -38.06 13.37 5.66
CA PRO A 64 -38.83 13.42 4.42
C PRO A 64 -38.00 12.85 3.27
N ALA A 65 -38.62 12.02 2.43
CA ALA A 65 -37.98 11.45 1.26
C ALA A 65 -37.43 12.58 0.37
N GLU A 66 -36.14 12.50 0.01
CA GLU A 66 -35.55 13.43 -0.94
C GLU A 66 -36.25 13.29 -2.30
N PRO A 67 -36.51 14.42 -2.99
CA PRO A 67 -37.08 14.38 -4.33
C PRO A 67 -36.15 13.64 -5.28
N ALA A 68 -36.73 12.77 -6.11
CA ALA A 68 -35.98 12.00 -7.11
C ALA A 68 -35.20 12.94 -8.06
N PRO A 69 -33.97 12.58 -8.45
CA PRO A 69 -33.18 13.39 -9.37
C PRO A 69 -33.93 13.56 -10.69
N ALA A 70 -33.92 14.79 -11.22
CA ALA A 70 -34.45 15.08 -12.54
C ALA A 70 -33.63 14.30 -13.60
N PRO A 71 -34.27 13.79 -14.67
CA PRO A 71 -33.56 13.09 -15.73
C PRO A 71 -32.52 14.02 -16.37
N GLU A 72 -31.29 13.53 -16.50
CA GLU A 72 -30.21 14.25 -17.17
C GLU A 72 -30.60 14.51 -18.63
N ALA A 73 -30.53 15.77 -19.05
CA ALA A 73 -30.73 16.14 -20.43
C ALA A 73 -29.54 15.65 -21.26
N VAL A 74 -29.79 14.73 -22.19
CA VAL A 74 -28.77 14.23 -23.12
C VAL A 74 -28.37 15.36 -24.05
N ALA A 75 -27.12 15.81 -23.96
CA ALA A 75 -26.58 16.80 -24.88
C ALA A 75 -26.53 16.22 -26.32
N PRO A 76 -26.77 17.03 -27.36
CA PRO A 76 -26.56 16.60 -28.75
C PRO A 76 -25.10 16.17 -28.96
N ALA A 77 -24.90 15.03 -29.62
CA ALA A 77 -23.56 14.57 -29.98
C ALA A 77 -22.88 15.57 -30.94
N GLU A 78 -21.64 15.96 -30.61
CA GLU A 78 -20.79 16.75 -31.49
C GLU A 78 -20.39 15.92 -32.73
N PRO A 79 -20.33 16.51 -33.93
CA PRO A 79 -19.95 15.76 -35.13
C PRO A 79 -18.51 15.25 -35.03
N GLU A 80 -18.29 13.97 -35.36
CA GLU A 80 -16.95 13.38 -35.40
C GLU A 80 -16.05 14.10 -36.42
N PRO A 81 -14.78 14.36 -36.07
CA PRO A 81 -13.82 14.96 -36.99
C PRO A 81 -13.55 14.03 -38.17
N ALA A 82 -13.41 14.61 -39.37
CA ALA A 82 -13.05 13.87 -40.57
C ALA A 82 -11.64 13.25 -40.43
N PRO A 83 -11.40 12.03 -40.95
CA PRO A 83 -10.11 11.37 -40.83
C PRO A 83 -9.00 12.17 -41.51
N GLU A 84 -7.95 12.51 -40.75
CA GLU A 84 -6.72 13.06 -41.32
C GLU A 84 -6.00 11.99 -42.15
N ALA A 85 -5.44 12.39 -43.30
CA ALA A 85 -4.68 11.50 -44.17
C ALA A 85 -3.41 11.02 -43.45
N GLN A 86 -3.34 9.72 -43.19
CA GLN A 86 -2.18 9.10 -42.56
C GLN A 86 -0.99 9.07 -43.54
N PRO A 87 0.23 9.40 -43.09
CA PRO A 87 1.45 9.19 -43.88
C PRO A 87 1.56 7.73 -44.33
N VAL A 88 1.91 7.51 -45.60
CA VAL A 88 2.17 6.17 -46.13
C VAL A 88 3.45 5.65 -45.46
N GLU A 89 3.32 4.60 -44.67
CA GLU A 89 4.45 3.95 -44.00
C GLU A 89 5.31 3.21 -45.05
N GLU A 90 6.62 3.49 -45.07
CA GLU A 90 7.54 2.76 -45.94
C GLU A 90 7.75 1.35 -45.37
N THR A 91 7.39 0.31 -46.13
CA THR A 91 7.55 -1.08 -45.69
C THR A 91 9.04 -1.39 -45.47
N PRO A 92 9.46 -1.81 -44.26
CA PRO A 92 10.84 -2.22 -44.03
C PRO A 92 11.19 -3.47 -44.87
N PRO A 93 12.47 -3.68 -45.23
CA PRO A 93 12.87 -4.89 -45.95
C PRO A 93 12.50 -6.15 -45.15
N PRO A 94 12.19 -7.28 -45.82
CA PRO A 94 11.90 -8.53 -45.13
C PRO A 94 13.03 -8.91 -44.18
N VAL A 95 12.72 -8.99 -42.89
CA VAL A 95 13.63 -9.50 -41.86
C VAL A 95 13.72 -11.01 -42.06
N GLU A 96 14.92 -11.56 -42.28
CA GLU A 96 15.14 -13.00 -42.20
C GLU A 96 14.80 -13.46 -40.77
N LEU A 97 13.75 -14.27 -40.64
CA LEU A 97 13.38 -14.91 -39.38
C LEU A 97 14.51 -15.86 -38.97
N ALA A 98 15.28 -15.49 -37.96
CA ALA A 98 16.16 -16.42 -37.28
C ALA A 98 15.33 -17.61 -36.74
N GLU A 99 15.87 -18.82 -36.86
CA GLU A 99 15.25 -20.03 -36.33
C GLU A 99 14.94 -19.86 -34.83
N PRO A 100 13.78 -20.33 -34.34
CA PRO A 100 13.42 -20.17 -32.95
C PRO A 100 14.45 -20.89 -32.07
N GLN A 101 15.12 -20.13 -31.20
CA GLN A 101 15.99 -20.70 -30.18
C GLN A 101 15.16 -21.55 -29.21
N PRO A 102 15.71 -22.67 -28.70
CA PRO A 102 15.01 -23.50 -27.72
C PRO A 102 14.58 -22.64 -26.53
N ALA A 103 13.34 -22.84 -26.09
CA ALA A 103 12.81 -22.15 -24.92
C ALA A 103 13.69 -22.47 -23.69
N PRO A 104 13.97 -21.48 -22.83
CA PRO A 104 14.71 -21.73 -21.59
C PRO A 104 13.96 -22.76 -20.75
N GLU A 105 14.70 -23.70 -20.15
CA GLU A 105 14.12 -24.65 -19.21
C GLU A 105 13.49 -23.88 -18.03
N PRO A 106 12.32 -24.32 -17.53
CA PRO A 106 11.68 -23.67 -16.40
C PRO A 106 12.60 -23.70 -15.19
N ASP A 107 12.83 -22.51 -14.61
CA ASP A 107 13.64 -22.34 -13.41
C ASP A 107 13.03 -23.16 -12.28
N THR A 108 13.80 -24.08 -11.71
CA THR A 108 13.34 -24.87 -10.57
C THR A 108 13.18 -23.94 -9.38
N ALA A 109 11.94 -23.73 -8.95
CA ALA A 109 11.67 -22.96 -7.74
C ALA A 109 12.44 -23.57 -6.55
N PRO A 110 12.97 -22.72 -5.63
CA PRO A 110 13.69 -23.19 -4.47
C PRO A 110 12.82 -24.15 -3.65
N ASP A 111 13.40 -25.29 -3.26
CA ASP A 111 12.71 -26.30 -2.45
C ASP A 111 12.48 -25.76 -1.03
N VAL A 112 11.25 -25.35 -0.74
CA VAL A 112 10.84 -24.77 0.55
C VAL A 112 10.49 -25.85 1.58
N THR A 113 10.64 -27.13 1.22
CA THR A 113 10.26 -28.26 2.08
C THR A 113 11.16 -28.38 3.33
N GLU A 114 12.35 -27.74 3.32
CA GLU A 114 13.29 -27.75 4.44
C GLU A 114 13.03 -26.65 5.49
N ILE A 115 12.04 -25.76 5.29
CA ILE A 115 11.72 -24.76 6.32
C ILE A 115 11.06 -25.44 7.53
N ALA A 116 11.82 -25.54 8.62
CA ALA A 116 11.32 -25.98 9.91
C ALA A 116 10.15 -25.08 10.36
N PRO A 117 9.04 -25.63 10.89
CA PRO A 117 7.95 -24.84 11.43
C PRO A 117 8.44 -23.89 12.53
N ILE A 118 8.12 -22.60 12.42
CA ILE A 118 8.35 -21.63 13.50
C ILE A 118 7.61 -22.10 14.76
N PRO A 119 8.27 -22.14 15.94
CA PRO A 119 7.62 -22.51 17.19
C PRO A 119 6.50 -21.51 17.49
N ARG A 120 5.31 -22.02 17.82
CA ARG A 120 4.21 -21.15 18.28
C ARG A 120 4.58 -20.60 19.66
N PRO A 121 4.33 -19.30 19.92
CA PRO A 121 4.53 -18.75 21.25
C PRO A 121 3.61 -19.48 22.24
N GLU A 122 4.18 -19.94 23.35
CA GLU A 122 3.39 -20.43 24.49
C GLU A 122 2.64 -19.24 25.08
N ILE A 123 1.32 -19.26 24.98
CA ILE A 123 0.46 -18.30 25.66
C ILE A 123 0.60 -18.65 27.15
N ALA A 124 1.29 -17.81 27.91
CA ALA A 124 1.31 -17.93 29.36
C ALA A 124 -0.13 -17.93 29.87
N GLU A 125 -0.50 -18.90 30.70
CA GLU A 125 -1.81 -18.91 31.36
C GLU A 125 -1.99 -17.56 32.07
N THR A 126 -3.06 -16.85 31.70
CA THR A 126 -3.51 -15.68 32.43
C THR A 126 -3.66 -16.07 33.90
N PRO A 127 -3.05 -15.33 34.85
CA PRO A 127 -3.21 -15.65 36.26
C PRO A 127 -4.70 -15.65 36.62
N GLU A 128 -5.15 -16.67 37.35
CA GLU A 128 -6.53 -16.74 37.83
C GLU A 128 -6.90 -15.41 38.52
N PRO A 129 -8.10 -14.85 38.26
CA PRO A 129 -8.51 -13.62 38.90
C PRO A 129 -8.52 -13.83 40.41
N VAL A 130 -7.70 -13.06 41.13
CA VAL A 130 -7.71 -13.04 42.59
C VAL A 130 -9.10 -12.57 43.01
N ALA A 131 -9.87 -13.44 43.67
CA ALA A 131 -11.19 -13.09 44.18
C ALA A 131 -11.07 -11.83 45.07
N PRO A 132 -12.01 -10.87 44.96
CA PRO A 132 -11.99 -9.70 45.82
C PRO A 132 -12.03 -10.17 47.28
N VAL A 133 -11.04 -9.75 48.07
CA VAL A 133 -11.04 -9.94 49.52
C VAL A 133 -12.32 -9.30 50.02
N ALA A 134 -13.25 -10.11 50.54
CA ALA A 134 -14.47 -9.62 51.14
C ALA A 134 -14.11 -8.52 52.13
N GLU A 135 -14.66 -7.32 51.91
CA GLU A 135 -14.55 -6.20 52.81
C GLU A 135 -15.07 -6.69 54.17
N VAL A 136 -14.15 -6.95 55.09
CA VAL A 136 -14.47 -7.33 56.46
C VAL A 136 -15.30 -6.18 57.01
N GLU A 137 -16.60 -6.43 57.25
CA GLU A 137 -17.49 -5.52 57.96
C GLU A 137 -16.72 -4.92 59.14
N GLN A 138 -16.42 -3.62 59.05
CA GLN A 138 -15.92 -2.90 60.20
C GLN A 138 -17.07 -2.82 61.20
N PRO A 139 -16.92 -3.38 62.41
CA PRO A 139 -17.98 -3.31 63.40
C PRO A 139 -18.13 -1.86 63.88
N ILE A 140 -19.34 -1.34 63.67
CA ILE A 140 -20.08 -0.23 64.31
C ILE A 140 -19.28 0.77 65.14
#